data_AF-A0A7W1CH28-F1
#
_entry.id   AF-A0A7W1CH28-F1
#
_cell.length_a   1.000
_cell.length_b   1.000
_cell.length_c   1.000
_cell.angle_alpha   90.00
_cell.angle_beta   90.00
_cell.angle_gamma   90.00
#
_symmetry.space_group_name_H-M   'P 1'
#
loop_
_entity.id
_entity.type
_entity.pdbx_description
1 polymer ?
#
loop_
_entity_poly.entity_id
_entity_poly.type
_entity_poly.pdbx_seq_one_letter_code
_entity_poly.pdbx_strand_id
1 'polypeptide(L)'
;MLNNIKSDDESDKNSMTKEKKESPNMQQPPSLFSRLIDGIKNTFAPPLPRTTPLPLQGRINESPSKQANKILDHFLDVAQKFEKHLDDELVIHVQTAMESIKRDFHRIQKKASQSTNNQNEVVLHNWMKKAKGWIELDAKLHDRAAIINAVIKQQFSALDELIDQDLQLIFDYETHILSDLPIEANEKSKIEQMILTSLTPHTQALIKLKAQPPTLELHKFAQWKETIDRTRGHHFEKALHAIDAIVDKISPASSLPVEPNQKLDAITSEIDLLQKKSTMTLQEAFELVAHNDEIKKKLESSLLALQQQSHRLSGDLNLTQDHFEQLQAIQSDLEQIEGMLHQN
;
A
#
# COMPACT_ATOMS: atom_id res chain seq x y z
N MET A 1 -62.78 -42.48 -31.07
CA MET A 1 -61.49 -41.89 -31.50
C MET A 1 -61.21 -40.69 -30.61
N LEU A 2 -59.95 -40.53 -30.17
CA LEU A 2 -59.40 -39.46 -29.31
C LEU A 2 -59.88 -39.56 -27.84
N ASN A 3 -59.09 -39.46 -26.78
CA ASN A 3 -57.68 -39.12 -26.54
C ASN A 3 -57.22 -39.82 -25.23
N ASN A 4 -56.01 -40.39 -25.17
CA ASN A 4 -54.82 -39.89 -24.46
C ASN A 4 -55.06 -39.29 -23.06
N ILE A 5 -54.22 -39.47 -22.03
CA ILE A 5 -53.08 -40.32 -21.62
C ILE A 5 -52.87 -39.87 -20.15
N LYS A 6 -52.41 -40.80 -19.27
CA LYS A 6 -51.61 -40.68 -18.02
C LYS A 6 -51.47 -39.29 -17.35
N SER A 7 -51.28 -39.15 -16.05
CA SER A 7 -51.14 -39.97 -14.85
C SER A 7 -50.97 -38.91 -13.75
N ASP A 8 -51.35 -39.24 -12.52
CA ASP A 8 -50.62 -38.94 -11.30
C ASP A 8 -51.60 -38.82 -10.13
N ASP A 9 -50.99 -39.08 -8.99
CA ASP A 9 -51.27 -38.45 -7.72
C ASP A 9 -52.09 -39.17 -6.64
N GLU A 10 -51.42 -39.11 -5.48
CA GLU A 10 -51.97 -38.75 -4.19
C GLU A 10 -52.66 -39.81 -3.33
N SER A 11 -51.86 -40.23 -2.36
CA SER A 11 -52.08 -39.93 -0.93
C SER A 11 -53.26 -40.60 -0.22
N ASP A 12 -52.87 -41.63 0.52
CA ASP A 12 -52.80 -41.63 1.99
C ASP A 12 -54.06 -41.40 2.85
N LYS A 13 -54.16 -42.34 3.81
CA LYS A 13 -54.82 -42.29 5.13
C LYS A 13 -56.31 -42.66 5.17
N ASN A 14 -56.66 -43.70 5.93
CA ASN A 14 -56.70 -43.54 7.38
C ASN A 14 -56.92 -44.84 8.18
N SER A 15 -56.25 -44.87 9.34
CA SER A 15 -56.75 -45.33 10.64
C SER A 15 -56.74 -46.81 11.04
N MET A 16 -56.49 -46.95 12.36
CA MET A 16 -56.56 -48.12 13.24
C MET A 16 -55.26 -48.94 13.29
N THR A 17 -54.65 -49.27 14.44
CA THR A 17 -55.20 -49.44 15.79
C THR A 17 -54.05 -49.60 16.82
N LYS A 18 -54.27 -49.03 18.01
CA LYS A 18 -54.08 -49.59 19.36
C LYS A 18 -52.82 -50.43 19.74
N GLU A 19 -52.21 -49.94 20.84
CA GLU A 19 -51.84 -50.67 22.07
C GLU A 19 -50.93 -51.91 21.99
N LYS A 20 -49.72 -51.84 22.60
CA LYS A 20 -49.42 -52.47 23.91
C LYS A 20 -47.92 -52.39 24.30
N LYS A 21 -47.73 -51.97 25.55
CA LYS A 21 -46.87 -52.52 26.62
C LYS A 21 -45.37 -52.82 26.40
N GLU A 22 -44.61 -52.10 27.24
CA GLU A 22 -43.56 -52.59 28.16
C GLU A 22 -42.32 -53.27 27.57
N SER A 23 -41.19 -52.57 27.64
CA SER A 23 -40.03 -53.03 28.44
C SER A 23 -38.99 -51.91 28.64
N PRO A 24 -38.27 -51.91 29.78
CA PRO A 24 -37.34 -50.87 30.17
C PRO A 24 -36.07 -51.01 29.33
N ASN A 25 -35.77 -50.03 28.48
CA ASN A 25 -34.52 -50.03 27.76
C ASN A 25 -33.41 -49.68 28.75
N MET A 26 -32.72 -50.71 29.26
CA MET A 26 -31.41 -50.59 29.90
C MET A 26 -30.54 -49.76 28.95
N GLN A 27 -30.28 -48.51 29.32
CA GLN A 27 -29.34 -47.66 28.62
C GLN A 27 -27.97 -48.34 28.72
N GLN A 28 -27.57 -49.03 27.66
CA GLN A 28 -26.19 -49.42 27.47
C GLN A 28 -25.34 -48.15 27.60
N PRO A 29 -24.21 -48.18 28.34
CA PRO A 29 -23.34 -47.02 28.42
C PRO A 29 -22.94 -46.64 26.98
N PRO A 30 -23.03 -45.36 26.60
CA PRO A 30 -22.74 -44.92 25.25
C PRO A 30 -21.34 -45.42 24.88
N SER A 31 -21.26 -46.16 23.75
CA SER A 31 -20.00 -46.65 23.21
C SER A 31 -19.01 -45.49 23.08
N LEU A 32 -17.70 -45.75 23.20
CA LEU A 32 -16.67 -44.72 23.03
C LEU A 32 -16.85 -43.95 21.70
N PHE A 33 -17.40 -44.62 20.69
CA PHE A 33 -17.73 -44.02 19.40
C PHE A 33 -18.90 -43.04 19.50
N SER A 34 -19.97 -43.36 20.23
CA SER A 34 -21.06 -42.39 20.49
C SER A 34 -20.60 -41.19 21.32
N ARG A 35 -19.69 -41.36 22.29
CA ARG A 35 -19.06 -40.23 23.00
C ARG A 35 -18.17 -39.38 22.09
N LEU A 36 -17.48 -39.98 21.13
CA LEU A 36 -16.68 -39.27 20.13
C LEU A 36 -17.60 -38.48 19.18
N ILE A 37 -18.69 -39.08 18.70
CA ILE A 37 -19.66 -38.44 17.82
C ILE A 37 -20.41 -37.32 18.53
N ASP A 38 -20.80 -37.50 19.81
CA ASP A 38 -21.40 -36.44 20.61
C ASP A 38 -20.39 -35.33 20.95
N GLY A 39 -19.12 -35.69 21.15
CA GLY A 39 -18.02 -34.74 21.29
C GLY A 39 -17.85 -33.89 20.02
N ILE A 40 -17.86 -34.50 18.84
CA ILE A 40 -17.78 -33.80 17.55
C ILE A 40 -19.05 -32.98 17.31
N LYS A 41 -20.25 -33.51 17.58
CA LYS A 41 -21.50 -32.76 17.43
C LYS A 41 -21.60 -31.56 18.38
N ASN A 42 -21.07 -31.63 19.60
CA ASN A 42 -21.02 -30.49 20.52
C ASN A 42 -19.91 -29.49 20.17
N THR A 43 -18.84 -29.93 19.49
CA THR A 43 -17.75 -29.05 19.04
C THR A 43 -18.11 -28.29 17.77
N PHE A 44 -19.00 -28.85 16.94
CA PHE A 44 -19.41 -28.29 15.65
C PHE A 44 -20.91 -28.00 15.54
N ALA A 45 -21.64 -27.98 16.66
CA ALA A 45 -23.00 -27.47 16.68
C ALA A 45 -22.96 -25.97 16.30
N PRO A 46 -23.80 -25.51 15.35
CA PRO A 46 -23.93 -24.09 15.08
C PRO A 46 -24.35 -23.40 16.38
N PRO A 47 -23.73 -22.26 16.75
CA PRO A 47 -24.03 -21.61 18.00
C PRO A 47 -25.52 -21.30 18.07
N LEU A 48 -26.20 -21.85 19.07
CA LEU A 48 -27.48 -21.31 19.55
C LEU A 48 -27.34 -19.78 19.64
N PRO A 49 -28.35 -19.00 19.23
CA PRO A 49 -28.27 -17.54 19.28
C PRO A 49 -28.02 -17.14 20.73
N ARG A 50 -26.74 -16.85 21.03
CA ARG A 50 -26.35 -16.30 22.31
C ARG A 50 -27.07 -14.96 22.38
N THR A 51 -27.94 -14.86 23.38
CA THR A 51 -28.36 -13.59 23.95
C THR A 51 -27.17 -12.64 23.92
N THR A 52 -27.37 -11.49 23.28
CA THR A 52 -26.41 -10.41 23.14
C THR A 52 -25.58 -10.31 24.42
N PRO A 53 -24.26 -10.58 24.38
CA PRO A 53 -23.44 -10.23 25.52
C PRO A 53 -23.55 -8.71 25.68
N LEU A 54 -24.08 -8.27 26.82
CA LEU A 54 -23.93 -6.89 27.24
C LEU A 54 -22.46 -6.52 27.07
N PRO A 55 -22.13 -5.43 26.35
CA PRO A 55 -20.74 -5.06 26.19
C PRO A 55 -20.17 -4.81 27.58
N LEU A 56 -19.10 -5.52 27.92
CA LEU A 56 -18.28 -5.23 29.08
C LEU A 56 -17.70 -3.81 28.90
N GLN A 57 -18.44 -2.81 29.35
CA GLN A 57 -17.99 -1.45 29.57
C GLN A 57 -16.97 -1.47 30.71
N GLY A 58 -15.70 -1.70 30.36
CA GLY A 58 -14.67 -1.88 31.38
C GLY A 58 -13.23 -1.76 30.91
N ARG A 59 -12.99 -1.13 29.75
CA ARG A 59 -11.73 -0.51 29.30
C ARG A 59 -12.09 0.19 28.01
N ILE A 60 -12.05 1.51 27.99
CA ILE A 60 -12.12 2.26 26.74
C ILE A 60 -10.84 1.87 25.98
N ASN A 61 -10.92 0.88 25.10
CA ASN A 61 -9.88 0.67 24.10
C ASN A 61 -9.92 1.92 23.23
N GLU A 62 -9.05 2.89 23.52
CA GLU A 62 -8.85 4.03 22.64
C GLU A 62 -8.58 3.47 21.24
N SER A 63 -9.29 3.99 20.24
CA SER A 63 -9.05 3.60 18.85
C SER A 63 -7.54 3.71 18.55
N PRO A 64 -6.92 2.74 17.85
CA PRO A 64 -5.51 2.79 17.48
C PRO A 64 -5.10 4.13 16.86
N SER A 65 -6.00 4.76 16.09
CA SER A 65 -5.81 6.08 15.51
C SER A 65 -5.69 7.19 16.57
N LYS A 66 -6.54 7.20 17.61
CA LYS A 66 -6.45 8.16 18.72
C LYS A 66 -5.16 7.99 19.51
N GLN A 67 -4.76 6.74 19.76
CA GLN A 67 -3.50 6.46 20.44
C GLN A 67 -2.29 6.89 19.59
N ALA A 68 -2.34 6.68 18.28
CA ALA A 68 -1.28 7.09 17.36
C ALA A 68 -1.12 8.62 17.30
N ASN A 69 -2.22 9.38 17.28
CA ASN A 69 -2.17 10.85 17.35
C ASN A 69 -1.52 11.34 18.64
N LYS A 70 -1.86 10.77 19.81
CA LYS A 70 -1.18 11.11 21.08
C LYS A 70 0.32 10.83 21.06
N ILE A 71 0.71 9.71 20.42
CA ILE A 71 2.12 9.37 20.25
C ILE A 71 2.79 10.37 19.32
N LEU A 72 2.13 10.80 18.25
CA LEU A 72 2.64 11.84 17.36
C LEU A 72 2.91 13.13 18.13
N ASP A 73 1.95 13.60 18.94
CA ASP A 73 2.11 14.84 19.71
C ASP A 73 3.33 14.79 20.62
N HIS A 74 3.52 13.68 21.34
CA HIS A 74 4.70 13.49 22.20
C HIS A 74 5.98 13.34 21.37
N PHE A 75 5.92 12.65 20.23
CA PHE A 75 7.06 12.51 19.31
C PHE A 75 7.52 13.88 18.77
N LEU A 76 6.59 14.78 18.45
CA LEU A 76 6.89 16.14 17.99
C LEU A 76 7.50 17.00 19.11
N ASP A 77 7.03 16.87 20.36
CA ASP A 77 7.65 17.53 21.51
C ASP A 77 9.11 17.08 21.71
N VAL A 78 9.35 15.76 21.63
CA VAL A 78 10.71 15.19 21.72
C VAL A 78 11.60 15.68 20.58
N ALA A 79 11.07 15.81 19.36
CA ALA A 79 11.81 16.36 18.22
C ALA A 79 12.31 17.79 18.51
N GLN A 80 11.47 18.64 19.08
CA GLN A 80 11.85 20.01 19.47
C GLN A 80 12.87 20.02 20.61
N LYS A 81 12.80 19.07 21.54
CA LYS A 81 13.82 18.94 22.61
C LYS A 81 15.18 18.56 22.03
N PHE A 82 15.23 17.63 21.08
CA PHE A 82 16.47 17.26 20.40
C PHE A 82 17.11 18.46 19.68
N GLU A 83 16.32 19.26 18.98
CA GLU A 83 16.80 20.47 18.28
C GLU A 83 17.45 21.49 19.24
N LYS A 84 16.99 21.56 20.50
CA LYS A 84 17.51 22.52 21.49
C LYS A 84 18.73 22.01 22.27
N HIS A 85 18.92 20.70 22.40
CA HIS A 85 19.87 20.11 23.35
C HIS A 85 21.00 19.32 22.69
N LEU A 86 20.97 19.08 21.39
CA LEU A 86 22.02 18.36 20.66
C LEU A 86 22.94 19.31 19.89
N ASP A 87 24.14 18.81 19.56
CA ASP A 87 25.08 19.50 18.68
C ASP A 87 24.57 19.56 17.23
N ASP A 88 24.96 20.62 16.50
CA ASP A 88 24.47 20.91 15.13
C ASP A 88 24.64 19.73 14.18
N GLU A 89 25.77 18.98 14.27
CA GLU A 89 26.04 17.82 13.43
C GLU A 89 25.02 16.70 13.70
N LEU A 90 24.79 16.35 14.96
CA LEU A 90 23.85 15.30 15.34
C LEU A 90 22.38 15.70 15.12
N VAL A 91 22.03 16.97 15.33
CA VAL A 91 20.67 17.49 15.10
C VAL A 91 20.21 17.21 13.67
N ILE A 92 21.05 17.47 12.66
CA ILE A 92 20.70 17.25 11.25
C ILE A 92 20.30 15.78 11.00
N HIS A 93 21.07 14.84 11.55
CA HIS A 93 20.81 13.42 11.38
C HIS A 93 19.56 12.95 12.13
N VAL A 94 19.35 13.46 13.35
CA VAL A 94 18.14 13.16 14.15
C VAL A 94 16.90 13.71 13.48
N GLN A 95 16.92 14.98 13.03
CA GLN A 95 15.81 15.60 12.31
C GLN A 95 15.47 14.82 11.03
N THR A 96 16.47 14.41 10.25
CA THR A 96 16.26 13.59 9.05
C THR A 96 15.58 12.26 9.38
N ALA A 97 16.01 11.59 10.45
CA ALA A 97 15.41 10.33 10.89
C ALA A 97 13.97 10.52 11.39
N MET A 98 13.71 11.56 12.17
CA MET A 98 12.39 11.84 12.75
C MET A 98 11.38 12.33 11.69
N GLU A 99 11.80 13.17 10.74
CA GLU A 99 10.94 13.62 9.65
C GLU A 99 10.54 12.45 8.73
N SER A 100 11.41 11.45 8.56
CA SER A 100 11.05 10.20 7.87
C SER A 100 9.88 9.49 8.56
N ILE A 101 9.93 9.33 9.88
CA ILE A 101 8.87 8.70 10.69
C ILE A 101 7.57 9.52 10.63
N LYS A 102 7.67 10.86 10.62
CA LYS A 102 6.52 11.75 10.49
C LYS A 102 5.86 11.62 9.10
N ARG A 103 6.65 11.57 8.03
CA ARG A 103 6.12 11.32 6.66
C ARG A 103 5.42 9.97 6.57
N ASP A 104 5.97 8.93 7.21
CA ASP A 104 5.33 7.62 7.29
C ASP A 104 3.95 7.71 7.95
N PHE A 105 3.81 8.46 9.03
CA PHE A 105 2.52 8.67 9.70
C PHE A 105 1.47 9.28 8.76
N HIS A 106 1.82 10.38 8.08
CA HIS A 106 0.92 11.07 7.17
C HIS A 106 0.51 10.17 6.00
N ARG A 107 1.46 9.39 5.47
CA ARG A 107 1.18 8.38 4.44
C ARG A 107 0.19 7.33 4.92
N ILE A 108 0.34 6.83 6.15
CA ILE A 108 -0.57 5.84 6.76
C ILE A 108 -1.96 6.46 6.95
N GLN A 109 -2.06 7.68 7.46
CA GLN A 109 -3.35 8.37 7.62
C GLN A 109 -4.08 8.58 6.29
N LYS A 110 -3.35 9.00 5.25
CA LYS A 110 -3.90 9.19 3.90
C LYS A 110 -4.46 7.87 3.36
N LYS A 111 -3.70 6.77 3.48
CA LYS A 111 -4.16 5.43 3.04
C LYS A 111 -5.33 4.91 3.86
N ALA A 112 -5.33 5.14 5.18
CA ALA A 112 -6.44 4.74 6.05
C ALA A 112 -7.75 5.48 5.73
N SER A 113 -7.65 6.73 5.25
CA SER A 113 -8.81 7.50 4.80
C SER A 113 -9.39 6.99 3.48
N GLN A 114 -8.62 6.21 2.71
CA GLN A 114 -9.00 5.67 1.40
C GLN A 114 -9.40 4.19 1.44
N SER A 115 -9.12 3.46 2.53
CA SER A 115 -9.34 2.02 2.61
C SER A 115 -9.60 1.53 4.05
N THR A 116 -10.70 0.81 4.26
CA THR A 116 -11.08 0.16 5.54
C THR A 116 -10.43 -1.22 5.74
N ASN A 117 -9.15 -1.37 5.37
CA ASN A 117 -8.47 -2.66 5.39
C ASN A 117 -7.67 -2.91 6.69
N ASN A 118 -7.72 -4.13 7.22
CA ASN A 118 -7.04 -4.54 8.47
C ASN A 118 -5.50 -4.39 8.42
N GLN A 119 -4.92 -4.36 7.22
CA GLN A 119 -3.48 -4.11 7.03
C GLN A 119 -3.04 -2.74 7.55
N ASN A 120 -3.92 -1.74 7.52
CA ASN A 120 -3.60 -0.39 8.00
C ASN A 120 -3.33 -0.36 9.51
N GLU A 121 -3.98 -1.24 10.29
CA GLU A 121 -3.75 -1.32 11.74
C GLU A 121 -2.36 -1.88 12.07
N VAL A 122 -1.90 -2.89 11.33
CA VAL A 122 -0.56 -3.48 11.50
C VAL A 122 0.52 -2.46 11.16
N VAL A 123 0.36 -1.74 10.06
CA VAL A 123 1.31 -0.69 9.64
C VAL A 123 1.32 0.46 10.65
N LEU A 124 0.14 0.88 11.14
CA LEU A 124 0.03 1.91 12.17
C LEU A 124 0.69 1.47 13.50
N HIS A 125 0.50 0.23 13.92
CA HIS A 125 1.14 -0.30 15.12
C HIS A 125 2.67 -0.34 14.99
N ASN A 126 3.20 -0.74 13.83
CA ASN A 126 4.64 -0.71 13.55
C ASN A 126 5.19 0.72 13.60
N TRP A 127 4.46 1.68 13.03
CA TRP A 127 4.81 3.09 13.14
C TRP A 127 4.83 3.56 14.60
N MET A 128 3.81 3.24 15.40
CA MET A 128 3.75 3.58 16.82
C MET A 128 4.94 3.02 17.59
N LYS A 129 5.37 1.78 17.28
CA LYS A 129 6.54 1.16 17.89
C LYS A 129 7.83 1.91 17.54
N LYS A 130 8.01 2.31 16.28
CA LYS A 130 9.15 3.14 15.83
C LYS A 130 9.15 4.48 16.59
N ALA A 131 8.03 5.20 16.60
CA ALA A 131 7.90 6.50 17.26
C ALA A 131 8.17 6.42 18.78
N LYS A 132 7.65 5.39 19.47
CA LYS A 132 7.92 5.17 20.90
C LYS A 132 9.41 4.96 21.19
N GLY A 133 10.13 4.24 20.32
CA GLY A 133 11.58 4.06 20.48
C GLY A 133 12.35 5.38 20.48
N TRP A 134 11.89 6.37 19.72
CA TRP A 134 12.46 7.73 19.75
C TRP A 134 12.02 8.53 20.96
N ILE A 135 10.76 8.40 21.39
CA ILE A 135 10.26 9.04 22.61
C ILE A 135 11.04 8.56 23.85
N GLU A 136 11.38 7.26 23.91
CA GLU A 136 12.18 6.69 25.00
C GLU A 136 13.59 7.31 25.12
N LEU A 137 14.11 7.91 24.04
CA LEU A 137 15.38 8.63 24.07
C LEU A 137 15.28 10.01 24.71
N ASP A 138 14.08 10.55 24.97
CA ASP A 138 13.90 11.81 25.72
C ASP A 138 14.50 11.71 27.14
N ALA A 139 14.39 10.53 27.76
CA ALA A 139 15.03 10.27 29.05
C ALA A 139 16.56 10.15 28.97
N LYS A 140 17.12 10.13 27.75
CA LYS A 140 18.54 9.88 27.45
C LYS A 140 19.11 10.93 26.51
N LEU A 141 18.60 12.17 26.53
CA LEU A 141 19.08 13.26 25.68
C LEU A 141 20.60 13.51 25.76
N HIS A 142 21.23 13.14 26.88
CA HIS A 142 22.67 13.33 27.11
C HIS A 142 23.51 12.11 26.69
N ASP A 143 22.87 10.98 26.38
CA ASP A 143 23.54 9.78 25.90
C ASP A 143 23.70 9.84 24.37
N ARG A 144 24.76 10.54 23.94
CA ARG A 144 25.10 10.72 22.53
C ARG A 144 25.23 9.38 21.79
N ALA A 145 25.76 8.35 22.44
CA ALA A 145 25.95 7.04 21.82
C ALA A 145 24.60 6.34 21.56
N ALA A 146 23.66 6.42 22.51
CA ALA A 146 22.30 5.89 22.31
C ALA A 146 21.58 6.58 21.15
N ILE A 147 21.71 7.90 21.03
CA ILE A 147 21.08 8.68 19.95
C ILE A 147 21.68 8.31 18.59
N ILE A 148 23.01 8.25 18.49
CA ILE A 148 23.70 7.82 17.25
C ILE A 148 23.26 6.42 16.84
N ASN A 149 23.20 5.48 17.79
CA ASN A 149 22.74 4.12 17.51
C ASN A 149 21.28 4.09 17.03
N ALA A 150 20.41 4.95 17.56
CA ALA A 150 19.03 5.06 17.10
C ALA A 150 18.91 5.64 15.69
N VAL A 151 19.68 6.69 15.37
CA VAL A 151 19.80 7.25 14.01
C VAL A 151 20.23 6.16 13.04
N ILE A 152 21.35 5.48 13.34
CA ILE A 152 21.91 4.43 12.49
C ILE A 152 20.88 3.32 12.29
N LYS A 153 20.29 2.81 13.38
CA LYS A 153 19.27 1.75 13.32
C LYS A 153 18.08 2.14 12.46
N GLN A 154 17.55 3.36 12.61
CA GLN A 154 16.43 3.85 11.81
C GLN A 154 16.76 3.90 10.33
N GLN A 155 17.98 4.32 9.99
CA GLN A 155 18.43 4.42 8.59
C GLN A 155 18.65 3.02 7.98
N PHE A 156 19.16 2.07 8.76
CA PHE A 156 19.22 0.66 8.33
C PHE A 156 17.83 0.08 8.09
N SER A 157 16.88 0.30 9.00
CA SER A 157 15.51 -0.15 8.78
C SER A 157 14.88 0.49 7.53
N ALA A 158 15.15 1.76 7.26
CA ALA A 158 14.65 2.42 6.04
C ALA A 158 15.30 1.86 4.77
N LEU A 159 16.61 1.58 4.80
CA LEU A 159 17.33 0.93 3.71
C LEU A 159 16.79 -0.49 3.46
N ASP A 160 16.56 -1.25 4.53
CA ASP A 160 16.04 -2.61 4.50
C ASP A 160 14.69 -2.68 3.78
N GLU A 161 13.77 -1.79 4.18
CA GLU A 161 12.44 -1.65 3.56
C GLU A 161 12.52 -1.22 2.09
N LEU A 162 13.50 -0.38 1.75
CA LEU A 162 13.69 0.10 0.38
C LEU A 162 14.26 -1.01 -0.52
N ILE A 163 15.21 -1.80 -0.02
CA ILE A 163 15.72 -2.97 -0.75
C ILE A 163 14.60 -4.00 -0.98
N ASP A 164 13.73 -4.23 0.00
CA ASP A 164 12.61 -5.14 -0.17
C ASP A 164 11.62 -4.64 -1.23
N GLN A 165 11.38 -3.33 -1.31
CA GLN A 165 10.58 -2.72 -2.38
C GLN A 165 11.24 -2.86 -3.75
N ASP A 166 12.54 -2.60 -3.85
CA ASP A 166 13.31 -2.75 -5.09
C ASP A 166 13.25 -4.19 -5.60
N LEU A 167 13.44 -5.17 -4.72
CA LEU A 167 13.34 -6.60 -5.06
C LEU A 167 11.93 -6.96 -5.53
N GLN A 168 10.90 -6.52 -4.79
CA GLN A 168 9.52 -6.75 -5.18
C GLN A 168 9.22 -6.18 -6.56
N LEU A 169 9.65 -4.95 -6.83
CA LEU A 169 9.43 -4.29 -8.12
C LEU A 169 10.12 -5.04 -9.28
N ILE A 170 11.33 -5.56 -9.06
CA ILE A 170 12.03 -6.39 -10.06
C ILE A 170 11.21 -7.64 -10.40
N PHE A 171 10.70 -8.36 -9.39
CA PHE A 171 9.92 -9.58 -9.61
C PHE A 171 8.53 -9.31 -10.18
N ASP A 172 7.90 -8.21 -9.78
CA ASP A 172 6.62 -7.77 -10.35
C ASP A 172 6.80 -7.40 -11.83
N TYR A 173 7.89 -6.72 -12.17
CA TYR A 173 8.25 -6.36 -13.56
C TYR A 173 8.53 -7.60 -14.42
N GLU A 174 9.33 -8.55 -13.91
CA GLU A 174 9.55 -9.85 -14.56
C GLU A 174 8.22 -10.57 -14.83
N THR A 175 7.37 -10.67 -13.81
CA THR A 175 6.07 -11.35 -13.90
C THR A 175 5.18 -10.68 -14.95
N HIS A 176 5.15 -9.35 -14.96
CA HIS A 176 4.37 -8.56 -15.92
C HIS A 176 4.85 -8.81 -17.36
N ILE A 177 6.14 -8.64 -17.64
CA ILE A 177 6.66 -8.84 -19.00
C ILE A 177 6.45 -10.27 -19.48
N LEU A 178 6.74 -11.27 -18.66
CA LEU A 178 6.54 -12.66 -19.04
C LEU A 178 5.06 -12.99 -19.30
N SER A 179 4.14 -12.37 -18.56
CA SER A 179 2.70 -12.55 -18.76
C SER A 179 2.26 -12.01 -20.13
N ASP A 180 2.79 -10.85 -20.53
CA ASP A 180 2.41 -10.16 -21.76
C ASP A 180 3.03 -10.77 -23.03
N LEU A 181 4.12 -11.53 -22.91
CA LEU A 181 4.75 -12.13 -24.08
C LEU A 181 3.84 -13.15 -24.78
N PRO A 182 3.62 -13.03 -26.10
CA PRO A 182 2.74 -13.92 -26.88
C PRO A 182 3.45 -15.22 -27.27
N ILE A 183 3.94 -15.95 -26.28
CA ILE A 183 4.72 -17.19 -26.44
C ILE A 183 4.10 -18.33 -25.63
N GLU A 184 4.39 -19.57 -26.03
CA GLU A 184 3.85 -20.75 -25.36
C GLU A 184 4.43 -20.92 -23.94
N ALA A 185 3.66 -21.55 -23.05
CA ALA A 185 4.04 -21.73 -21.65
C ALA A 185 5.41 -22.43 -21.46
N ASN A 186 5.75 -23.37 -22.34
CA ASN A 186 7.03 -24.07 -22.31
C ASN A 186 8.21 -23.16 -22.66
N GLU A 187 8.00 -22.17 -23.52
CA GLU A 187 9.01 -21.16 -23.84
C GLU A 187 9.09 -20.13 -22.73
N LYS A 188 7.95 -19.65 -22.19
CA LYS A 188 7.91 -18.76 -21.01
C LYS A 188 8.78 -19.28 -19.87
N SER A 189 8.66 -20.56 -19.54
CA SER A 189 9.44 -21.17 -18.46
C SER A 189 10.96 -21.17 -18.73
N LYS A 190 11.38 -21.31 -20.00
CA LYS A 190 12.81 -21.20 -20.36
C LYS A 190 13.31 -19.76 -20.23
N ILE A 191 12.49 -18.79 -20.62
CA ILE A 191 12.82 -17.37 -20.50
C ILE A 191 12.91 -16.97 -19.03
N GLU A 192 11.94 -17.37 -18.22
CA GLU A 192 11.94 -17.18 -16.77
C GLU A 192 13.23 -17.72 -16.14
N GLN A 193 13.69 -18.92 -16.51
CA GLN A 193 14.97 -19.45 -16.03
C GLN A 193 16.18 -18.61 -16.47
N MET A 194 16.18 -18.10 -17.71
CA MET A 194 17.25 -17.23 -18.20
C MET A 194 17.26 -15.89 -17.45
N ILE A 195 16.09 -15.28 -17.25
CA ILE A 195 15.91 -14.05 -16.48
C ILE A 195 16.39 -14.28 -15.04
N LEU A 196 15.89 -15.30 -14.36
CA LEU A 196 16.28 -15.64 -12.99
C LEU A 196 17.80 -15.82 -12.84
N THR A 197 18.43 -16.50 -13.81
CA THR A 197 19.89 -16.69 -13.82
C THR A 197 20.62 -15.36 -13.94
N SER A 198 20.14 -14.45 -14.78
CA SER A 198 20.73 -13.12 -14.96
C SER A 198 20.42 -12.16 -13.82
N LEU A 199 19.29 -12.31 -13.15
CA LEU A 199 18.86 -11.51 -11.99
C LEU A 199 19.61 -11.88 -10.72
N THR A 200 19.91 -13.17 -10.53
CA THR A 200 20.57 -13.72 -9.32
C THR A 200 21.76 -12.89 -8.81
N PRO A 201 22.77 -12.51 -9.62
CA PRO A 201 23.89 -11.71 -9.11
C PRO A 201 23.47 -10.33 -8.59
N HIS A 202 22.44 -9.72 -9.18
CA HIS A 202 21.96 -8.40 -8.81
C HIS A 202 21.06 -8.45 -7.58
N THR A 203 20.12 -9.40 -7.51
CA THR A 203 19.26 -9.58 -6.33
C THR A 203 20.07 -10.00 -5.10
N GLN A 204 21.08 -10.87 -5.26
CA GLN A 204 22.01 -11.20 -4.17
C GLN A 204 22.84 -10.01 -3.73
N ALA A 205 23.28 -9.15 -4.65
CA ALA A 205 24.01 -7.94 -4.29
C ALA A 205 23.13 -6.98 -3.48
N LEU A 206 21.87 -6.77 -3.89
CA LEU A 206 20.89 -5.99 -3.14
C LEU A 206 20.66 -6.56 -1.74
N ILE A 207 20.46 -7.87 -1.61
CA ILE A 207 20.30 -8.54 -0.30
C ILE A 207 21.52 -8.33 0.60
N LYS A 208 22.74 -8.36 0.05
CA LYS A 208 23.97 -8.14 0.83
C LYS A 208 24.05 -6.72 1.41
N LEU A 209 23.43 -5.72 0.78
CA LEU A 209 23.38 -4.35 1.31
C LEU A 209 22.55 -4.23 2.60
N LYS A 210 21.67 -5.20 2.89
CA LYS A 210 20.93 -5.29 4.16
C LYS A 210 21.85 -5.61 5.35
N ALA A 211 23.08 -6.06 5.11
CA ALA A 211 24.02 -6.38 6.18
C ALA A 211 24.53 -5.10 6.87
N GLN A 212 24.29 -5.00 8.18
CA GLN A 212 24.76 -3.89 8.99
C GLN A 212 26.29 -3.97 9.19
N PRO A 213 27.06 -2.88 8.95
CA PRO A 213 28.45 -2.80 9.33
C PRO A 213 28.56 -2.82 10.86
N PRO A 214 29.56 -3.51 11.42
CA PRO A 214 29.69 -3.72 12.86
C PRO A 214 29.94 -2.42 13.64
N THR A 215 30.57 -1.43 13.00
CA THR A 215 30.80 -0.09 13.56
C THR A 215 30.66 0.95 12.44
N LEU A 216 29.76 1.92 12.62
CA LEU A 216 29.61 3.05 11.72
C LEU A 216 29.70 4.35 12.54
N GLU A 217 30.75 5.12 12.28
CA GLU A 217 30.94 6.41 12.92
C GLU A 217 30.09 7.46 12.21
N LEU A 218 29.52 8.42 12.95
CA LEU A 218 28.59 9.42 12.42
C LEU A 218 29.20 10.22 11.26
N HIS A 219 30.47 10.64 11.36
CA HIS A 219 31.14 11.38 10.29
C HIS A 219 31.37 10.57 9.00
N LYS A 220 31.35 9.23 9.07
CA LYS A 220 31.41 8.33 7.90
C LYS A 220 30.02 7.91 7.43
N PHE A 221 28.97 8.26 8.17
CA PHE A 221 27.60 7.85 7.89
C PHE A 221 27.13 8.34 6.53
N ALA A 222 27.38 9.62 6.19
CA ALA A 222 26.99 10.19 4.92
C ALA A 222 27.66 9.49 3.72
N GLN A 223 28.97 9.26 3.80
CA GLN A 223 29.75 8.57 2.76
C GLN A 223 29.32 7.11 2.59
N TRP A 224 29.06 6.43 3.72
CA TRP A 224 28.53 5.07 3.70
C TRP A 224 27.16 5.04 3.02
N LYS A 225 26.24 5.94 3.39
CA LYS A 225 24.89 6.02 2.80
C LYS A 225 24.95 6.27 1.29
N GLU A 226 25.76 7.22 0.85
CA GLU A 226 25.97 7.51 -0.58
C GLU A 226 26.48 6.27 -1.35
N THR A 227 27.46 5.56 -0.78
CA THR A 227 28.00 4.34 -1.38
C THR A 227 26.95 3.24 -1.52
N ILE A 228 26.13 3.06 -0.48
CA ILE A 228 25.03 2.10 -0.49
C ILE A 228 23.97 2.51 -1.52
N ASP A 229 23.52 3.76 -1.52
CA ASP A 229 22.50 4.25 -2.45
C ASP A 229 22.94 4.11 -3.91
N ARG A 230 24.22 4.40 -4.21
CA ARG A 230 24.80 4.20 -5.53
C ARG A 230 24.85 2.72 -5.92
N THR A 231 25.30 1.85 -5.01
CA THR A 231 25.42 0.41 -5.26
C THR A 231 24.04 -0.23 -5.46
N ARG A 232 23.07 0.19 -4.65
CA ARG A 232 21.67 -0.19 -4.76
C ARG A 232 21.10 0.21 -6.11
N GLY A 233 21.18 1.50 -6.46
CA GLY A 233 20.68 2.01 -7.73
C GLY A 233 21.29 1.29 -8.92
N HIS A 234 22.61 1.04 -8.89
CA HIS A 234 23.29 0.29 -9.94
C HIS A 234 22.74 -1.13 -10.12
N HIS A 235 22.57 -1.88 -9.03
CA HIS A 235 22.09 -3.26 -9.13
C HIS A 235 20.60 -3.36 -9.45
N PHE A 236 19.80 -2.44 -8.94
CA PHE A 236 18.40 -2.31 -9.30
C PHE A 236 18.24 -2.06 -10.81
N GLU A 237 18.94 -1.05 -11.34
CA GLU A 237 18.89 -0.70 -12.76
C GLU A 237 19.40 -1.86 -13.64
N LYS A 238 20.52 -2.49 -13.25
CA LYS A 238 21.08 -3.64 -13.98
C LYS A 238 20.15 -4.86 -13.98
N ALA A 239 19.37 -5.06 -12.92
CA ALA A 239 18.38 -6.12 -12.88
C ALA A 239 17.26 -5.88 -13.92
N LEU A 240 16.73 -4.66 -13.99
CA LEU A 240 15.71 -4.30 -15.00
C LEU A 240 16.26 -4.44 -16.43
N HIS A 241 17.43 -3.88 -16.70
CA HIS A 241 18.09 -4.02 -18.01
C HIS A 241 18.37 -5.48 -18.40
N ALA A 242 18.63 -6.35 -17.42
CA ALA A 242 18.85 -7.77 -17.70
C ALA A 242 17.56 -8.47 -18.17
N ILE A 243 16.41 -8.08 -17.61
CA ILE A 243 15.09 -8.57 -18.06
C ILE A 243 14.87 -8.11 -19.50
N ASP A 244 14.99 -6.81 -19.77
CA ASP A 244 14.77 -6.22 -21.09
C ASP A 244 15.70 -6.86 -22.14
N ALA A 245 16.99 -6.98 -21.84
CA ALA A 245 17.98 -7.53 -22.78
C ALA A 245 17.76 -9.02 -23.11
N ILE A 246 17.08 -9.79 -22.25
CA ILE A 246 16.72 -11.18 -22.54
C ILE A 246 15.44 -11.22 -23.37
N VAL A 247 14.46 -10.40 -23.04
CA VAL A 247 13.17 -10.30 -23.73
C VAL A 247 13.39 -9.83 -25.18
N ASP A 248 14.21 -8.80 -25.38
CA ASP A 248 14.58 -8.25 -26.69
C ASP A 248 15.27 -9.28 -27.61
N LYS A 249 16.03 -10.22 -27.04
CA LYS A 249 16.71 -11.26 -27.83
C LYS A 249 15.76 -12.31 -28.37
N ILE A 250 14.65 -12.54 -27.68
CA ILE A 250 13.72 -13.65 -27.96
C ILE A 250 12.57 -13.17 -28.82
N SER A 251 12.17 -11.92 -28.61
CA SER A 251 11.31 -11.19 -29.52
C SER A 251 12.08 -10.00 -30.09
N PRO A 252 13.02 -10.21 -31.04
CA PRO A 252 13.74 -9.11 -31.72
C PRO A 252 12.84 -8.25 -32.63
N ALA A 253 11.54 -8.57 -32.69
CA ALA A 253 10.47 -7.74 -33.24
C ALA A 253 9.60 -7.10 -32.13
N SER A 254 10.18 -6.91 -30.94
CA SER A 254 9.60 -6.20 -29.81
C SER A 254 10.56 -5.14 -29.22
N SER A 255 11.25 -4.33 -30.03
CA SER A 255 10.61 -3.02 -30.18
C SER A 255 9.17 -3.30 -30.55
N LEU A 256 8.28 -3.35 -29.55
CA LEU A 256 6.87 -3.27 -29.85
C LEU A 256 6.83 -2.18 -30.94
N PRO A 257 6.27 -2.39 -32.16
CA PRO A 257 5.51 -1.27 -32.67
C PRO A 257 4.70 -0.92 -31.44
N VAL A 258 4.90 0.27 -30.89
CA VAL A 258 4.03 0.79 -29.85
C VAL A 258 2.66 0.51 -30.44
N GLU A 259 2.07 -0.64 -30.09
CA GLU A 259 0.67 -0.84 -30.24
C GLU A 259 0.23 0.36 -29.44
N PRO A 260 -0.35 1.38 -30.10
CA PRO A 260 -0.70 2.63 -29.46
C PRO A 260 -1.33 2.18 -28.18
N ASN A 261 -0.61 2.34 -27.07
CA ASN A 261 -0.94 1.61 -25.87
C ASN A 261 -2.21 2.32 -25.53
N GLN A 262 -3.38 1.78 -25.90
CA GLN A 262 -4.54 2.63 -26.16
C GLN A 262 -4.89 3.40 -24.90
N LYS A 263 -4.48 2.83 -23.76
CA LYS A 263 -4.41 3.43 -22.45
C LYS A 263 -3.36 4.55 -22.32
N LEU A 264 -2.10 4.36 -22.70
CA LEU A 264 -1.10 5.43 -22.76
C LEU A 264 -1.49 6.53 -23.75
N ASP A 265 -1.95 6.23 -24.96
CA ASP A 265 -2.43 7.22 -25.93
C ASP A 265 -3.68 7.94 -25.42
N ALA A 266 -4.57 7.25 -24.71
CA ALA A 266 -5.69 7.87 -24.01
C ALA A 266 -5.20 8.74 -22.85
N ILE A 267 -4.18 8.33 -22.10
CA ILE A 267 -3.56 9.12 -21.02
C ILE A 267 -2.90 10.37 -21.61
N THR A 268 -2.11 10.24 -22.67
CA THR A 268 -1.49 11.36 -23.40
C THR A 268 -2.56 12.30 -23.93
N SER A 269 -3.62 11.77 -24.55
CA SER A 269 -4.77 12.58 -25.03
C SER A 269 -5.52 13.26 -23.88
N GLU A 270 -5.66 12.59 -22.73
CA GLU A 270 -6.26 13.17 -21.53
C GLU A 270 -5.38 14.27 -20.92
N ILE A 271 -4.06 14.10 -20.91
CA ILE A 271 -3.09 15.10 -20.44
C ILE A 271 -3.08 16.31 -21.38
N ASP A 272 -3.04 16.10 -22.70
CA ASP A 272 -3.12 17.17 -23.70
C ASP A 272 -4.43 17.96 -23.57
N LEU A 273 -5.55 17.26 -23.39
CA LEU A 273 -6.85 17.89 -23.16
C LEU A 273 -6.87 18.66 -21.84
N LEU A 274 -6.28 18.11 -20.78
CA LEU A 274 -6.20 18.73 -19.47
C LEU A 274 -5.32 19.99 -19.53
N GLN A 275 -4.19 19.94 -20.22
CA GLN A 275 -3.30 21.07 -20.44
C GLN A 275 -4.02 22.18 -21.21
N LYS A 276 -4.69 21.85 -22.31
CA LYS A 276 -5.48 22.81 -23.08
C LYS A 276 -6.57 23.47 -22.23
N LYS A 277 -7.30 22.69 -21.42
CA LYS A 277 -8.32 23.24 -20.51
C LYS A 277 -7.72 24.11 -19.42
N SER A 278 -6.58 23.72 -18.84
CA SER A 278 -5.85 24.51 -17.85
C SER A 278 -5.44 25.85 -18.42
N THR A 279 -4.81 25.87 -19.60
CA THR A 279 -4.39 27.10 -20.28
C THR A 279 -5.57 28.00 -20.63
N MET A 280 -6.68 27.45 -21.13
CA MET A 280 -7.90 28.23 -21.38
C MET A 280 -8.49 28.83 -20.10
N THR A 281 -8.53 28.04 -19.01
CA THR A 281 -9.03 28.49 -17.71
C THR A 281 -8.12 29.56 -17.10
N LEU A 282 -6.79 29.43 -17.28
CA LEU A 282 -5.81 30.43 -16.88
C LEU A 282 -6.01 31.73 -17.67
N GLN A 283 -6.24 31.65 -18.99
CA GLN A 283 -6.53 32.82 -19.81
C GLN A 283 -7.86 33.49 -19.39
N GLU A 284 -8.93 32.71 -19.15
CA GLU A 284 -10.19 33.22 -18.62
C GLU A 284 -10.02 33.88 -17.23
N ALA A 285 -9.14 33.34 -16.39
CA ALA A 285 -8.79 33.92 -15.09
C ALA A 285 -7.96 35.21 -15.22
N PHE A 286 -7.11 35.34 -16.23
CA PHE A 286 -6.41 36.59 -16.55
C PHE A 286 -7.33 37.66 -17.16
N GLU A 287 -8.31 37.23 -17.96
CA GLU A 287 -9.32 38.12 -18.54
C GLU A 287 -10.37 38.59 -17.50
N LEU A 288 -10.41 37.96 -16.32
CA LEU A 288 -11.18 38.37 -15.16
C LEU A 288 -10.59 39.62 -14.50
N VAL A 289 -10.75 40.73 -15.20
CA VAL A 289 -10.70 42.07 -14.62
C VAL A 289 -12.15 42.48 -14.37
N ALA A 290 -12.53 42.45 -13.08
CA ALA A 290 -13.74 43.05 -12.47
C ALA A 290 -15.09 42.28 -12.51
N HIS A 291 -15.45 41.77 -11.32
CA HIS A 291 -16.80 41.75 -10.74
C HIS A 291 -17.88 40.94 -11.46
N ASN A 292 -17.65 39.65 -11.67
CA ASN A 292 -18.75 38.72 -11.95
C ASN A 292 -18.63 37.45 -11.11
N ASP A 293 -19.37 37.41 -9.99
CA ASP A 293 -19.43 36.28 -9.06
C ASP A 293 -19.86 34.97 -9.74
N GLU A 294 -20.63 35.05 -10.83
CA GLU A 294 -21.07 33.87 -11.58
C GLU A 294 -19.92 33.27 -12.40
N ILE A 295 -19.05 34.11 -12.97
CA ILE A 295 -17.84 33.67 -13.68
C ILE A 295 -16.82 33.13 -12.67
N LYS A 296 -16.67 33.77 -11.51
CA LYS A 296 -15.79 33.28 -10.41
C LYS A 296 -16.20 31.88 -9.96
N LYS A 297 -17.49 31.66 -9.66
CA LYS A 297 -18.01 30.33 -9.28
C LYS A 297 -17.83 29.29 -10.38
N LYS A 298 -18.02 29.67 -11.64
CA LYS A 298 -17.79 28.77 -12.78
C LYS A 298 -16.32 28.36 -12.86
N LEU A 299 -15.38 29.29 -12.67
CA LEU A 299 -13.96 29.00 -12.64
C LEU A 299 -13.54 28.16 -11.44
N GLU A 300 -14.06 28.41 -10.25
CA GLU A 300 -13.81 27.57 -9.06
C GLU A 300 -14.27 26.12 -9.30
N SER A 301 -15.44 25.94 -9.94
CA SER A 301 -15.94 24.61 -10.30
C SER A 301 -15.09 23.92 -11.36
N SER A 302 -14.60 24.67 -12.36
CA SER A 302 -13.68 24.17 -13.39
C SER A 302 -12.32 23.82 -12.80
N LEU A 303 -11.77 24.66 -11.93
CA LEU A 303 -10.50 24.46 -11.24
C LEU A 303 -10.54 23.18 -10.40
N LEU A 304 -11.60 22.98 -9.60
CA LEU A 304 -11.77 21.77 -8.80
C LEU A 304 -11.85 20.51 -9.68
N ALA A 305 -12.57 20.58 -10.80
CA ALA A 305 -12.67 19.46 -11.74
C ALA A 305 -11.31 19.13 -12.39
N LEU A 306 -10.53 20.15 -12.76
CA LEU A 306 -9.19 19.98 -13.34
C LEU A 306 -8.19 19.45 -12.32
N GLN A 307 -8.24 19.90 -11.06
CA GLN A 307 -7.41 19.38 -9.97
C GLN A 307 -7.72 17.90 -9.69
N GLN A 308 -9.00 17.52 -9.67
CA GLN A 308 -9.41 16.13 -9.51
C GLN A 308 -8.94 15.25 -10.68
N GLN A 309 -9.03 15.76 -11.91
CA GLN A 309 -8.61 15.04 -13.11
C GLN A 309 -7.08 14.89 -13.16
N SER A 310 -6.32 15.96 -12.84
CA SER A 310 -4.85 15.90 -12.68
C SER A 310 -4.45 14.88 -11.62
N HIS A 311 -5.10 14.91 -10.46
CA HIS A 311 -4.80 13.99 -9.38
C HIS A 311 -5.10 12.53 -9.75
N ARG A 312 -6.21 12.27 -10.46
CA ARG A 312 -6.53 10.94 -10.98
C ARG A 312 -5.46 10.43 -11.92
N LEU A 313 -5.02 11.26 -12.86
CA LEU A 313 -3.99 10.91 -13.85
C LEU A 313 -2.63 10.68 -13.19
N SER A 314 -2.24 11.51 -12.21
CA SER A 314 -0.99 11.37 -11.46
C SER A 314 -0.87 10.06 -10.66
N GLY A 315 -1.99 9.36 -10.45
CA GLY A 315 -2.03 8.04 -9.81
C GLY A 315 -1.88 6.85 -10.76
N ASP A 316 -1.81 7.08 -12.08
CA ASP A 316 -1.64 5.99 -13.05
C ASP A 316 -0.17 5.54 -13.08
N LEU A 317 0.05 4.25 -12.83
CA LEU A 317 1.37 3.62 -12.81
C LEU A 317 2.03 3.54 -14.20
N ASN A 318 1.28 3.82 -15.26
CA ASN A 318 1.76 3.77 -16.64
C ASN A 318 2.32 5.12 -17.13
N LEU A 319 2.38 6.14 -16.28
CA LEU A 319 2.93 7.45 -16.65
C LEU A 319 4.44 7.35 -16.93
N THR A 320 4.87 7.92 -18.05
CA THR A 320 6.28 8.16 -18.36
C THR A 320 6.75 9.41 -17.62
N GLN A 321 8.07 9.63 -17.57
CA GLN A 321 8.63 10.84 -16.98
C GLN A 321 8.08 12.12 -17.65
N ASP A 322 7.94 12.13 -18.98
CA ASP A 322 7.37 13.25 -19.73
C ASP A 322 5.94 13.56 -19.29
N HIS A 323 5.11 12.54 -19.05
CA HIS A 323 3.75 12.72 -18.54
C HIS A 323 3.74 13.30 -17.12
N PHE A 324 4.69 12.91 -16.27
CA PHE A 324 4.85 13.50 -14.94
C PHE A 324 5.24 14.97 -15.00
N GLU A 325 6.16 15.34 -15.89
CA GLU A 325 6.59 16.73 -16.09
C GLU A 325 5.43 17.60 -16.62
N GLN A 326 4.64 17.08 -17.56
CA GLN A 326 3.44 17.75 -18.06
C GLN A 326 2.37 17.93 -16.97
N LEU A 327 2.08 16.89 -16.18
CA LEU A 327 1.13 16.97 -15.07
C LEU A 327 1.61 17.95 -13.98
N GLN A 328 2.91 18.04 -13.73
CA GLN A 328 3.48 19.00 -12.79
C GLN A 328 3.34 20.44 -13.29
N ALA A 329 3.53 20.69 -14.59
CA ALA A 329 3.29 21.99 -15.20
C ALA A 329 1.80 22.37 -15.11
N ILE A 330 0.88 21.45 -15.41
CA ILE A 330 -0.56 21.65 -15.24
C ILE A 330 -0.89 21.98 -13.77
N GLN A 331 -0.31 21.25 -12.82
CA GLN A 331 -0.52 21.51 -11.40
C GLN A 331 -0.08 22.92 -10.99
N SER A 332 1.07 23.38 -11.50
CA SER A 332 1.57 24.74 -11.28
C SER A 332 0.62 25.79 -11.86
N ASP A 333 0.07 25.57 -13.05
CA ASP A 333 -0.92 26.48 -13.66
C ASP A 333 -2.19 26.55 -12.81
N LEU A 334 -2.68 25.41 -12.33
CA LEU A 334 -3.88 25.35 -11.47
C LEU A 334 -3.66 26.07 -10.13
N GLU A 335 -2.49 25.92 -9.51
CA GLU A 335 -2.11 26.67 -8.30
C GLU A 335 -2.04 28.18 -8.55
N GLN A 336 -1.57 28.60 -9.73
CA GLN A 336 -1.56 30.00 -10.13
C GLN A 336 -2.99 30.56 -10.28
N ILE A 337 -3.90 29.81 -10.93
CA ILE A 337 -5.32 30.20 -11.05
C ILE A 337 -5.95 30.32 -9.66
N GLU A 338 -5.70 29.35 -8.78
CA GLU A 338 -6.18 29.37 -7.40
C GLU A 338 -5.70 30.64 -6.67
N GLY A 339 -4.42 30.97 -6.79
CA GLY A 339 -3.85 32.20 -6.22
C GLY A 339 -4.54 33.47 -6.74
N MET A 340 -4.83 33.55 -8.05
CA MET A 340 -5.51 34.70 -8.66
C MET A 340 -6.96 34.84 -8.18
N LEU A 341 -7.68 33.73 -7.97
CA LEU A 341 -9.05 33.72 -7.46
C LEU A 341 -9.17 34.10 -5.98
N HIS A 342 -8.10 33.93 -5.19
CA HIS A 342 -8.05 34.30 -3.77
C HIS A 342 -7.55 35.74 -3.54
N GLN A 343 -6.90 36.36 -4.53
CA GLN A 343 -6.40 37.75 -4.44
C GLN A 343 -7.43 38.80 -4.91
N ASN A 344 -8.47 38.39 -5.64
CA ASN A 344 -9.60 39.21 -6.11
C ASN A 344 -10.91 38.79 -5.45
#